data_AF-A0A5C6V0W7-F1
#
_entry.id   AF-A0A5C6V0W7-F1
#
_cell.length_a   1.000
_cell.length_b   1.000
_cell.length_c   1.000
_cell.angle_alpha   90.00
_cell.angle_beta   90.00
_cell.angle_gamma   90.00
#
_symmetry.space_group_name_H-M   'P 1'
#
loop_
_entity.id
_entity.type
_entity.pdbx_description
1 polymer ?
#
loop_
_entity_poly.entity_id
_entity_poly.type
_entity_poly.pdbx_seq_one_letter_code
_entity_poly.pdbx_strand_id
1 'polypeptide(L)'
;MAEKTPPSSTALSPREQRLQSVTRKARRLGYVLFFGTAVLVFLPITIGAFSGLRSGQVWDPFTGEQVGATSVEHDCRQDATGLLMEAGRLTTLSASWENRHRRWVTRCKGEEPVAFSMLRSARSELRRGESETAPDPEVKMD
;
A
#
# COMPACT_ATOMS: atom_id res chain seq x y z
N MET A 1 39.76 -18.44 -69.22
CA MET A 1 38.71 -18.23 -68.21
C MET A 1 39.35 -18.50 -66.86
N ALA A 2 39.49 -17.47 -66.02
CA ALA A 2 40.18 -17.57 -64.74
C ALA A 2 39.17 -17.99 -63.66
N GLU A 3 39.32 -19.21 -63.16
CA GLU A 3 38.52 -19.72 -62.06
C GLU A 3 39.08 -19.16 -60.74
N LYS A 4 38.32 -18.25 -60.14
CA LYS A 4 38.69 -17.55 -58.91
C LYS A 4 38.19 -18.38 -57.73
N THR A 5 39.04 -19.26 -57.22
CA THR A 5 38.78 -20.03 -56.00
C THR A 5 38.54 -19.06 -54.82
N PRO A 6 37.49 -19.24 -54.00
CA PRO A 6 37.29 -18.42 -52.81
C PRO A 6 38.38 -18.76 -51.77
N PRO A 7 38.91 -17.79 -51.01
CA PRO A 7 39.89 -18.09 -49.97
C PRO A 7 39.23 -18.90 -48.86
N SER A 8 39.83 -20.05 -48.57
CA SER A 8 39.51 -20.93 -47.47
C SER A 8 39.33 -20.17 -46.15
N SER A 9 38.18 -20.44 -45.54
CA SER A 9 37.85 -20.33 -44.12
C SER A 9 38.99 -19.87 -43.22
N THR A 10 38.85 -18.64 -42.71
CA THR A 10 39.63 -18.11 -41.59
C THR A 10 39.34 -18.96 -40.35
N ALA A 11 40.05 -20.08 -40.22
CA ALA A 11 40.09 -20.86 -38.98
C ALA A 11 40.78 -19.97 -37.93
N LEU A 12 39.97 -19.31 -37.10
CA LEU A 12 40.43 -18.57 -35.92
C LEU A 12 41.44 -19.41 -35.15
N SER A 13 42.58 -18.80 -34.83
CA SER A 13 43.68 -19.49 -34.19
C SER A 13 43.24 -20.12 -32.85
N PRO A 14 43.86 -21.23 -32.41
CA PRO A 14 43.53 -21.87 -31.13
C PRO A 14 43.62 -20.94 -29.91
N ARG A 15 44.42 -19.86 -30.01
CA ARG A 15 44.53 -18.80 -28.99
C ARG A 15 43.29 -17.91 -28.95
N GLU A 16 42.74 -17.55 -30.11
CA GLU A 16 41.52 -16.72 -30.20
C GLU A 16 40.29 -17.49 -29.72
N GLN A 17 40.21 -18.80 -29.99
CA GLN A 17 39.14 -19.66 -29.44
C GLN A 17 39.22 -19.78 -27.90
N ARG A 18 40.43 -19.87 -27.32
CA ARG A 18 40.59 -19.84 -25.85
C ARG A 18 40.19 -18.50 -25.25
N LEU A 19 40.58 -17.38 -25.87
CA LEU A 19 40.18 -16.04 -25.40
C LEU A 19 38.67 -15.81 -25.43
N GLN A 20 37.97 -16.30 -26.47
CA GLN A 20 36.51 -16.18 -26.57
C GLN A 20 35.76 -17.04 -25.52
N SER A 21 36.31 -18.21 -25.14
CA SER A 21 35.71 -19.05 -24.10
C SER A 21 35.94 -18.50 -22.68
N VAL A 22 37.11 -17.89 -22.43
CA VAL A 22 37.44 -17.25 -21.15
C VAL A 22 36.60 -15.98 -20.94
N THR A 23 36.41 -15.16 -21.97
CA THR A 23 35.61 -13.92 -21.86
C THR A 23 34.14 -14.17 -21.55
N ARG A 24 33.50 -15.20 -22.12
CA ARG A 24 32.12 -15.58 -21.77
C ARG A 24 32.01 -16.09 -20.34
N LYS A 25 32.98 -16.88 -19.86
CA LYS A 25 33.00 -17.37 -18.47
C LYS A 25 33.22 -16.22 -17.48
N ALA A 26 34.13 -15.30 -17.79
CA ALA A 26 34.38 -14.12 -16.97
C ALA A 26 33.14 -13.22 -16.83
N ARG A 27 32.38 -13.00 -17.91
CA ARG A 27 31.12 -12.24 -17.85
C ARG A 27 30.06 -12.92 -16.98
N ARG A 28 29.91 -14.24 -17.08
CA ARG A 28 28.96 -14.98 -16.23
C ARG A 28 29.34 -14.93 -14.76
N LEU A 29 30.63 -15.10 -14.45
CA LEU A 29 31.13 -14.99 -13.08
C LEU A 29 30.92 -13.58 -12.51
N GLY A 30 31.20 -12.55 -13.33
CA GLY A 30 30.97 -11.15 -12.96
C GLY A 30 29.49 -10.86 -12.69
N TYR A 31 28.58 -11.38 -13.52
CA TYR A 31 27.15 -11.25 -13.29
C TYR A 31 26.68 -11.95 -12.02
N VAL A 32 27.15 -13.18 -11.76
CA VAL A 32 26.79 -13.91 -10.53
C VAL A 32 27.31 -13.18 -9.29
N LEU A 33 28.54 -12.66 -9.32
CA LEU A 33 29.08 -11.88 -8.23
C LEU A 33 28.29 -10.58 -8.03
N PHE A 34 28.04 -9.81 -9.08
CA PHE A 34 27.34 -8.52 -9.01
C PHE A 34 25.89 -8.66 -8.55
N PHE A 35 25.11 -9.55 -9.17
CA PHE A 35 23.72 -9.78 -8.76
C PHE A 35 23.64 -10.50 -7.42
N GLY A 36 24.56 -11.40 -7.11
CA GLY A 36 24.62 -12.08 -5.81
C GLY A 36 24.83 -11.09 -4.66
N THR A 37 25.80 -10.19 -4.76
CA THR A 37 26.00 -9.14 -3.74
C THR A 37 24.87 -8.13 -3.73
N ALA A 38 24.36 -7.71 -4.89
CA ALA A 38 23.22 -6.80 -4.93
C ALA A 38 22.00 -7.40 -4.20
N VAL A 39 21.68 -8.66 -4.43
CA VAL A 39 20.57 -9.33 -3.73
C VAL A 39 20.85 -9.40 -2.23
N LEU A 40 22.05 -9.78 -1.80
CA LEU A 40 22.38 -9.85 -0.37
C LEU A 40 22.28 -8.51 0.36
N VAL A 41 22.53 -7.39 -0.32
CA VAL A 41 22.40 -6.05 0.26
C VAL A 41 20.95 -5.54 0.20
N PHE A 42 20.29 -5.66 -0.95
CA PHE A 42 18.97 -5.05 -1.17
C PHE A 42 17.82 -5.86 -0.58
N LEU A 43 17.93 -7.19 -0.51
CA LEU A 43 16.85 -8.04 0.00
C LEU A 43 16.54 -7.79 1.49
N PRO A 44 17.51 -7.70 2.41
CA PRO A 44 17.22 -7.36 3.80
C PRO A 44 16.69 -5.92 3.97
N ILE A 45 17.19 -4.95 3.19
CA ILE A 45 16.69 -3.55 3.22
C ILE A 45 15.23 -3.49 2.77
N THR A 46 14.88 -4.18 1.68
CA THR A 46 13.50 -4.21 1.17
C THR A 46 12.57 -4.95 2.13
N ILE A 47 12.98 -6.08 2.69
CA ILE A 47 12.19 -6.78 3.73
C ILE A 47 11.95 -5.88 4.94
N GLY A 48 12.99 -5.18 5.43
CA GLY A 48 12.87 -4.23 6.52
C GLY A 48 11.90 -3.09 6.22
N ALA A 49 12.02 -2.48 5.03
CA ALA A 49 11.13 -1.40 4.60
C ALA A 49 9.67 -1.86 4.46
N PHE A 50 9.42 -3.01 3.83
CA PHE A 50 8.07 -3.56 3.69
C PHE A 50 7.46 -3.96 5.05
N SER A 51 8.27 -4.54 5.95
CA SER A 51 7.83 -4.88 7.30
C SER A 51 7.51 -3.63 8.12
N GLY A 52 8.34 -2.58 8.04
CA GLY A 52 8.12 -1.30 8.71
C GLY A 52 6.87 -0.59 8.21
N LEU A 53 6.65 -0.55 6.89
CA LEU A 53 5.43 0.02 6.30
C LEU A 53 4.16 -0.72 6.72
N ARG A 54 4.23 -2.04 6.88
CA ARG A 54 3.07 -2.86 7.25
C ARG A 54 2.75 -2.81 8.74
N SER A 55 3.77 -2.67 9.59
CA SER A 55 3.64 -2.59 11.05
C SER A 55 3.57 -1.15 11.58
N GLY A 56 3.69 -0.14 10.71
CA GLY A 56 3.75 1.26 11.10
C GLY A 56 5.02 1.63 11.88
N GLN A 57 6.01 0.73 11.95
CA GLN A 57 7.25 0.95 12.68
C GLN A 57 8.26 1.68 11.79
N VAL A 58 8.37 2.99 12.00
CA VAL A 58 9.39 3.83 11.36
C VAL A 58 10.60 3.91 12.29
N TRP A 59 11.79 3.66 11.73
CA TRP A 59 13.06 3.72 12.44
C TRP A 59 13.92 4.88 11.90
N ASP A 60 14.57 5.61 12.79
CA ASP A 60 15.59 6.59 12.40
C ASP A 60 16.82 5.84 11.90
N PRO A 61 17.30 6.09 10.67
CA PRO A 61 18.56 5.51 10.21
C PRO A 61 19.79 6.11 10.89
N PHE A 62 19.70 7.31 11.49
CA PHE A 62 20.86 8.00 12.08
C PHE A 62 21.01 7.74 13.57
N THR A 63 19.90 7.62 14.31
CA THR A 63 19.94 7.36 15.75
C THR A 63 19.72 5.89 16.10
N GLY A 64 19.17 5.09 15.17
CA GLY A 64 18.75 3.72 15.44
C GLY A 64 17.57 3.64 16.40
N GLU A 65 16.97 4.78 16.75
CA GLU A 65 15.76 4.83 17.58
C GLU A 65 14.52 4.70 16.71
N GLN A 66 13.47 4.12 17.27
CA GLN A 66 12.19 4.04 16.59
C GLN A 66 11.51 5.42 16.61
N VAL A 67 11.49 6.12 15.48
CA VAL A 67 10.85 7.45 15.32
C VAL A 67 9.38 7.24 14.99
N GLY A 68 8.63 6.82 15.99
CA GLY A 68 7.18 6.72 15.90
C GLY A 68 6.71 5.50 15.10
N ALA A 69 6.38 4.44 15.83
CA ALA A 69 4.99 4.04 15.78
C ALA A 69 4.35 4.61 17.05
N THR A 70 3.82 5.83 16.99
CA THR A 70 2.47 5.95 17.52
C THR A 70 1.66 5.02 16.64
N SER A 71 1.66 3.73 16.97
CA SER A 71 0.43 2.98 16.86
C SER A 71 -0.54 3.81 17.70
N VAL A 72 -1.21 4.75 17.06
CA VAL A 72 -2.61 4.92 17.35
C VAL A 72 -3.15 3.55 17.00
N GLU A 73 -3.03 2.62 17.97
CA GLU A 73 -3.80 1.42 18.01
C GLU A 73 -5.21 1.97 17.86
N HIS A 74 -5.74 1.85 16.64
CA HIS A 74 -7.02 2.41 16.33
C HIS A 74 -8.01 1.55 17.10
N ASP A 75 -8.25 1.95 18.35
CA ASP A 75 -9.19 1.29 19.21
C ASP A 75 -10.56 1.55 18.60
N CYS A 76 -11.08 0.52 17.92
CA CYS A 76 -12.36 0.55 17.26
C CYS A 76 -13.48 0.96 18.23
N ARG A 77 -13.34 0.68 19.53
CA ARG A 77 -14.27 1.12 20.57
C ARG A 77 -14.16 2.61 20.85
N GLN A 78 -12.93 3.13 20.98
CA GLN A 78 -12.70 4.57 21.21
C GLN A 78 -13.18 5.40 20.01
N ASP A 79 -12.84 4.98 18.79
CA ASP A 79 -13.30 5.63 17.55
C ASP A 79 -14.82 5.62 17.43
N ALA A 80 -15.48 4.50 17.76
CA ALA A 80 -16.93 4.40 17.74
C ALA A 80 -17.59 5.31 18.76
N THR A 81 -17.02 5.41 19.97
CA THR A 81 -17.50 6.31 21.02
C THR A 81 -17.45 7.76 20.57
N GLY A 82 -16.35 8.18 19.93
CA GLY A 82 -16.22 9.51 19.34
C GLY A 82 -17.28 9.78 18.27
N LEU A 83 -17.53 8.82 17.37
CA LEU A 83 -18.57 8.93 16.35
C LEU A 83 -19.99 9.03 16.94
N LEU A 84 -20.28 8.29 18.02
CA LEU A 84 -21.58 8.35 18.71
C LEU A 84 -21.80 9.70 19.42
N MET A 85 -20.78 10.20 20.13
CA MET A 85 -20.85 11.51 20.78
C MET A 85 -21.08 12.63 19.77
N GLU A 86 -20.47 12.51 18.59
CA GLU A 86 -20.68 13.48 17.52
C GLU A 86 -22.04 13.33 16.85
N ALA A 87 -22.52 12.10 16.64
CA ALA A 87 -23.86 11.87 16.11
C ALA A 87 -24.92 12.52 17.02
N GLY A 88 -24.76 12.46 18.34
CA GLY A 88 -25.66 13.11 19.29
C GLY A 88 -25.65 14.64 19.26
N ARG A 89 -24.66 15.27 18.59
CA ARG A 89 -24.59 16.73 18.38
C ARG A 89 -25.15 17.16 17.03
N LEU A 90 -25.34 16.22 16.10
CA LEU A 90 -25.84 16.48 14.77
C LEU A 90 -27.36 16.30 14.75
N THR A 91 -28.05 17.20 14.04
CA THR A 91 -29.51 17.09 13.81
C THR A 91 -29.81 16.41 12.47
N THR A 92 -28.91 16.53 11.50
CA THR A 92 -29.01 15.93 10.17
C THR A 92 -27.70 15.21 9.80
N LEU A 93 -27.77 14.34 8.80
CA LEU A 93 -26.62 13.57 8.35
C LEU A 93 -25.60 14.47 7.64
N SER A 94 -24.42 14.65 8.25
CA SER A 94 -23.33 15.40 7.62
C SER A 94 -22.42 14.47 6.79
N ALA A 95 -21.91 14.98 5.66
CA ALA A 95 -21.01 14.22 4.79
C ALA A 95 -19.68 13.86 5.49
N SER A 96 -19.20 14.71 6.40
CA SER A 96 -17.97 14.47 7.16
C SER A 96 -18.14 13.32 8.16
N TRP A 97 -19.29 13.25 8.84
CA TRP A 97 -19.64 12.15 9.73
C TRP A 97 -19.82 10.85 8.96
N GLU A 98 -20.57 10.86 7.85
CA GLU A 98 -20.80 9.68 7.01
C GLU A 98 -19.47 9.10 6.48
N ASN A 99 -18.54 9.96 6.04
CA ASN A 99 -17.23 9.52 5.58
C ASN A 99 -16.42 8.87 6.70
N ARG A 100 -16.47 9.39 7.93
CA ARG A 100 -15.79 8.76 9.07
C ARG A 100 -16.45 7.46 9.49
N HIS A 101 -17.78 7.42 9.56
CA HIS A 101 -18.53 6.19 9.81
C HIS A 101 -18.18 5.11 8.77
N ARG A 102 -18.14 5.45 7.48
CA ARG A 102 -17.72 4.52 6.42
C ARG A 102 -16.31 3.98 6.64
N ARG A 103 -15.34 4.85 6.94
CA ARG A 103 -13.96 4.44 7.24
C ARG A 103 -13.88 3.52 8.46
N TRP A 104 -14.64 3.83 9.51
CA TRP A 104 -14.73 2.99 10.69
C TRP A 104 -15.32 1.61 10.35
N VAL A 105 -16.44 1.55 9.61
CA VAL A 105 -17.04 0.28 9.17
C VAL A 105 -16.07 -0.55 8.32
N THR A 106 -15.28 0.07 7.44
CA THR A 106 -14.32 -0.70 6.63
C THR A 106 -13.20 -1.33 7.44
N ARG A 107 -12.84 -0.75 8.59
CA ARG A 107 -11.74 -1.25 9.43
C ARG A 107 -12.22 -2.16 10.56
N CYS A 108 -13.31 -1.78 11.22
CA CYS A 108 -13.73 -2.32 12.51
C CYS A 108 -14.96 -3.23 12.45
N LYS A 109 -15.54 -3.46 11.26
CA LYS A 109 -16.75 -4.28 11.12
C LYS A 109 -16.44 -5.74 11.51
N GLY A 110 -16.99 -6.16 12.64
CA GLY A 110 -16.84 -7.51 13.18
C GLY A 110 -16.07 -7.58 14.49
N GLU A 111 -15.27 -6.56 14.80
CA GLU A 111 -14.53 -6.47 16.07
C GLU A 111 -15.42 -6.00 17.22
N GLU A 112 -16.28 -5.02 16.96
CA GLU A 112 -17.19 -4.43 17.96
C GLU A 112 -18.65 -4.45 17.46
N PRO A 113 -19.38 -5.58 17.63
CA PRO A 113 -20.73 -5.74 17.10
C PRO A 113 -21.75 -4.81 17.76
N VAL A 114 -21.57 -4.50 19.05
CA VAL A 114 -22.44 -3.59 19.80
C VAL A 114 -22.30 -2.17 19.26
N ALA A 115 -21.07 -1.66 19.16
CA ALA A 115 -20.79 -0.34 18.61
C ALA A 115 -21.30 -0.19 17.17
N PHE A 116 -21.16 -1.23 16.35
CA PHE A 116 -21.68 -1.24 14.98
C PHE A 116 -23.19 -1.04 14.94
N SER A 117 -23.94 -1.73 15.81
CA SER A 117 -25.40 -1.61 15.87
C SER A 117 -25.85 -0.20 16.32
N MET A 118 -25.16 0.38 17.31
CA MET A 118 -25.44 1.74 17.78
C MET A 118 -25.16 2.80 16.71
N LEU A 119 -24.01 2.72 16.03
CA LEU A 119 -23.67 3.65 14.95
C LEU A 119 -24.62 3.54 13.76
N ARG A 120 -25.09 2.32 13.45
CA ARG A 120 -26.12 2.11 12.44
C ARG A 120 -27.45 2.75 12.81
N SER A 121 -27.86 2.67 14.08
CA SER A 121 -29.07 3.34 14.58
C SER A 121 -28.94 4.85 14.50
N ALA A 122 -27.84 5.41 15.03
CA ALA A 122 -27.56 6.84 15.01
C ALA A 122 -27.58 7.40 13.57
N ARG A 123 -26.96 6.69 12.61
CA ARG A 123 -27.03 7.05 11.20
C ARG A 123 -28.47 7.10 10.66
N SER A 124 -29.30 6.13 11.03
CA SER A 124 -30.69 6.07 10.58
C SER A 124 -31.51 7.23 11.14
N GLU A 125 -31.25 7.66 12.37
CA GLU A 125 -31.93 8.80 12.99
C GLU A 125 -31.51 10.12 12.32
N LEU A 126 -30.21 10.33 12.10
CA LEU A 126 -29.71 11.52 11.40
C LEU A 126 -30.26 11.66 9.98
N ARG A 127 -30.49 10.54 9.29
CA ARG A 127 -31.10 10.51 7.95
C ARG A 127 -32.60 10.81 7.96
N ARG A 128 -33.31 10.45 9.04
CA ARG A 128 -34.71 10.83 9.23
C ARG A 128 -34.84 12.33 9.50
N GLY A 129 -33.96 12.89 10.35
CA GLY A 129 -33.93 14.34 10.60
C GLY A 129 -33.72 15.16 9.33
N GLU A 130 -32.88 14.68 8.40
CA GLU A 130 -32.70 15.30 7.08
C GLU A 130 -34.00 15.34 6.26
N SER A 131 -34.83 14.30 6.35
CA SER A 131 -36.09 14.19 5.60
C SER A 131 -37.20 15.08 6.17
N GLU A 132 -37.20 15.30 7.49
CA GLU A 132 -38.21 16.12 8.18
C GLU A 132 -37.91 17.62 8.07
N THR A 133 -36.66 17.99 7.79
CA THR A 133 -36.25 19.40 7.59
C THR A 133 -36.38 19.86 6.13
N ALA A 134 -36.83 18.98 5.21
CA ALA A 134 -37.07 19.35 3.82
C ALA A 134 -38.34 20.23 3.74
N PRO A 135 -38.28 21.44 3.15
CA PRO A 135 -39.45 22.30 3.02
C PRO A 135 -40.52 21.61 2.18
N ASP A 136 -41.74 21.58 2.72
CA ASP A 136 -42.95 21.09 2.07
C ASP A 136 -43.12 21.80 0.72
N PRO A 137 -43.23 21.09 -0.42
CA PRO A 137 -43.46 21.73 -1.71
C PRO A 137 -44.86 22.35 -1.71
N GLU A 138 -44.88 23.64 -1.40
CA GLU A 138 -45.86 24.68 -1.75
C GLU A 138 -47.11 24.11 -2.47
N VAL A 139 -48.16 23.87 -1.69
CA VAL A 139 -49.51 23.56 -2.19
C VAL A 139 -49.95 24.72 -3.08
N LYS A 140 -49.85 24.54 -4.40
CA LYS A 140 -50.53 25.37 -5.39
C LYS A 140 -52.03 25.13 -5.24
N MET A 141 -52.69 26.10 -4.61
CA MET A 141 -54.14 26.19 -4.53
C MET A 141 -54.61 26.92 -5.79
N ASP A 142 -55.13 26.16 -6.76
CA ASP A 142 -55.91 26.68 -7.89
C ASP A 142 -57.36 26.95 -7.47
#